data_AF-A0A1V1P1B2-F1
#
_entry.id   AF-A0A1V1P1B2-F1
#
_cell.length_a   1.000
_cell.length_b   1.000
_cell.length_c   1.000
_cell.angle_alpha   90.00
_cell.angle_beta   90.00
_cell.angle_gamma   90.00
#
_symmetry.space_group_name_H-M   'P 1'
#
loop_
_entity.id
_entity.type
_entity.pdbx_description
1 polymer ?
#
loop_
_entity_poly.entity_id
_entity_poly.type
_entity_poly.pdbx_seq_one_letter_code
_entity_poly.pdbx_strand_id
1 'polypeptide(L)'
;MKFKYDYHQHVITILNALKTEFFLEISAFFGGGTLLTLLYDEYRLSKDIDFICPVGNGYRRLRSEIFEKHYQAIFKDISQVQFPLLNPTSGS
;
A
#
# COMPACT_ATOMS: atom_id res chain seq x y z
N MET A 1 -5.14 8.88 14.95
CA MET A 1 -4.91 7.73 15.84
C MET A 1 -3.41 7.51 15.93
N LYS A 2 -2.85 7.28 17.12
CA LYS A 2 -1.41 6.98 17.26
C LYS A 2 -1.27 5.52 17.67
N PHE A 3 -0.65 4.73 16.80
CA PHE A 3 -0.36 3.32 17.06
C PHE A 3 0.87 3.18 17.96
N LYS A 4 0.89 2.17 18.83
CA LYS A 4 1.95 1.86 19.79
C LYS A 4 3.22 1.42 19.09
N TYR A 5 3.10 0.62 18.03
CA TYR A 5 4.26 0.10 17.30
C TYR A 5 4.64 1.01 16.14
N ASP A 6 5.93 1.35 16.03
CA ASP A 6 6.45 2.20 14.93
C ASP A 6 6.14 1.60 13.55
N TYR A 7 6.15 0.27 13.43
CA TYR A 7 5.76 -0.41 12.20
C TYR A 7 4.33 -0.07 11.76
N HIS A 8 3.37 -0.01 12.69
CA HIS A 8 1.98 0.32 12.35
C HIS A 8 1.83 1.82 12.04
N GLN A 9 2.63 2.68 12.68
CA GLN A 9 2.71 4.08 12.27
C GLN A 9 3.22 4.20 10.82
N HIS A 10 4.24 3.43 10.42
CA HIS A 10 4.70 3.38 9.03
C HIS A 10 3.63 2.87 8.06
N VAL A 11 2.90 1.81 8.42
CA VAL A 11 1.79 1.31 7.60
C VAL A 11 0.75 2.40 7.36
N ILE A 12 0.35 3.15 8.40
CA ILE A 12 -0.58 4.26 8.26
C ILE A 12 -0.03 5.38 7.38
N THR A 13 1.26 5.72 7.53
CA THR A 13 1.92 6.69 6.65
C THR A 13 1.82 6.26 5.19
N ILE A 14 2.07 4.98 4.89
CA ILE A 14 1.94 4.43 3.54
C ILE A 14 0.48 4.47 3.07
N LEU A 15 -0.49 4.05 3.89
CA LEU A 15 -1.91 4.08 3.54
C LEU A 15 -2.42 5.50 3.25
N ASN A 16 -1.99 6.49 4.03
CA ASN A 16 -2.35 7.90 3.83
C ASN A 16 -1.74 8.50 2.56
N ALA A 17 -0.61 7.95 2.12
CA ALA A 17 0.09 8.32 0.90
C ALA A 17 -0.57 7.76 -0.38
N LEU A 18 -1.54 6.83 -0.27
CA LEU A 18 -2.21 6.24 -1.42
C LEU A 18 -3.25 7.17 -2.06
N LYS A 19 -3.47 6.97 -3.38
CA LYS A 19 -4.56 7.57 -4.16
C LYS A 19 -5.89 6.87 -3.87
N THR A 20 -6.53 7.23 -2.77
CA THR A 20 -7.78 6.58 -2.31
C THR A 20 -8.86 6.52 -3.38
N GLU A 21 -8.99 7.58 -4.20
CA GLU A 21 -9.96 7.67 -5.28
C GLU A 21 -9.71 6.60 -6.36
N PHE A 22 -8.44 6.38 -6.72
CA PHE A 22 -8.07 5.35 -7.68
C PHE A 22 -8.43 3.95 -7.17
N PHE A 23 -8.13 3.64 -5.91
CA PHE A 23 -8.49 2.36 -5.29
C PHE A 23 -10.01 2.14 -5.24
N LEU A 24 -10.78 3.19 -4.96
CA LEU A 24 -12.24 3.14 -5.01
C LEU A 24 -12.77 2.86 -6.43
N GLU A 25 -12.22 3.52 -7.45
CA GLU A 25 -12.61 3.32 -8.85
C GLU A 25 -12.38 1.87 -9.33
N ILE A 26 -11.29 1.23 -8.88
CA ILE A 26 -11.00 -0.17 -9.22
C ILE A 26 -11.63 -1.17 -8.23
N SER A 27 -12.39 -0.68 -7.25
CA SER A 27 -13.00 -1.47 -6.18
C SER A 27 -11.99 -2.32 -5.40
N ALA A 28 -10.78 -1.79 -5.18
CA ALA A 28 -9.75 -2.42 -4.38
C ALA A 28 -9.72 -1.83 -2.97
N PHE A 29 -9.85 -2.68 -1.95
CA PHE A 29 -9.99 -2.25 -0.57
C PHE A 29 -8.89 -2.80 0.32
N PHE A 30 -8.37 -1.98 1.23
CA PHE A 30 -7.41 -2.42 2.24
C PHE A 30 -8.05 -3.51 3.10
N GLY A 31 -7.31 -4.59 3.35
CA GLY A 31 -7.81 -5.76 4.04
C GLY A 31 -6.68 -6.58 4.66
N GLY A 32 -6.95 -7.87 4.85
CA GLY A 32 -5.96 -8.81 5.35
C GLY A 32 -5.64 -8.63 6.84
N GLY A 33 -4.49 -9.18 7.23
CA GLY A 33 -4.11 -9.31 8.64
C GLY A 33 -3.83 -7.98 9.31
N THR A 34 -3.25 -7.03 8.58
CA THR A 34 -2.88 -5.73 9.13
C THR A 34 -4.09 -4.85 9.39
N LEU A 35 -5.14 -4.89 8.56
CA LEU A 35 -6.40 -4.20 8.86
C LEU A 35 -6.97 -4.65 10.22
N LEU A 36 -7.05 -5.96 10.45
CA LEU A 36 -7.53 -6.49 11.72
C LEU A 36 -6.62 -6.04 12.87
N THR A 37 -5.30 -6.12 12.70
CA THR A 37 -4.34 -5.62 13.70
C THR A 37 -4.58 -4.16 14.08
N LEU A 38 -4.83 -3.28 13.09
CA LEU A 38 -5.08 -1.86 13.33
C LEU A 38 -6.45 -1.58 13.97
N LEU A 39 -7.46 -2.42 13.70
CA LEU A 39 -8.81 -2.29 14.28
C LEU A 39 -8.93 -2.84 15.70
N TYR A 40 -8.11 -3.83 16.08
CA TYR A 40 -8.18 -4.53 17.35
C TYR A 40 -6.94 -4.26 18.22
N ASP A 41 -6.70 -2.98 18.52
CA ASP A 41 -5.68 -2.49 19.48
C ASP A 41 -4.28 -3.13 19.33
N GLU A 42 -3.87 -3.39 18.09
CA GLU A 42 -2.56 -3.97 17.78
C GLU A 42 -2.30 -5.34 18.45
N TYR A 43 -3.34 -6.19 18.58
CA TYR A 43 -3.29 -7.50 19.26
C TYR A 43 -2.17 -8.44 18.80
N ARG A 44 -1.63 -8.22 17.59
CA ARG A 44 -0.40 -8.83 17.10
C ARG A 44 0.34 -7.86 16.19
N LEU A 45 1.64 -8.03 16.04
CA LEU A 45 2.42 -7.33 15.02
C LEU A 45 2.06 -7.87 13.62
N SER A 46 1.70 -6.97 12.70
CA SER A 46 1.44 -7.29 11.29
C SER A 46 2.04 -6.18 10.43
N LYS A 47 2.79 -6.55 9.39
CA LYS A 47 3.62 -5.59 8.64
C LYS A 47 3.22 -5.42 7.18
N ASP A 48 2.43 -6.34 6.64
CA ASP A 48 2.04 -6.34 5.24
C ASP A 48 0.89 -5.36 4.97
N ILE A 49 0.74 -4.96 3.71
CA ILE A 49 -0.38 -4.13 3.26
C ILE A 49 -1.09 -4.89 2.15
N ASP A 50 -2.23 -5.51 2.50
CA ASP A 50 -3.02 -6.31 1.58
C ASP A 50 -4.20 -5.51 1.04
N PHE A 51 -4.49 -5.69 -0.24
CA PHE A 51 -5.71 -5.17 -0.88
C PHE A 51 -6.52 -6.30 -1.48
N ILE A 52 -7.82 -6.32 -1.18
CA ILE A 52 -8.80 -7.18 -1.85
C ILE A 52 -9.22 -6.45 -3.12
N CYS A 53 -8.90 -7.02 -4.29
CA CYS A 53 -9.22 -6.43 -5.60
C CYS A 53 -10.05 -7.41 -6.44
N PRO A 54 -11.17 -6.99 -7.04
CA PRO A 54 -11.98 -7.86 -7.88
C PRO A 54 -11.24 -8.26 -9.15
N VAL A 55 -11.40 -9.52 -9.53
CA VAL A 55 -10.93 -10.04 -10.81
C VAL A 55 -11.69 -9.33 -11.95
N GLY A 56 -10.98 -8.95 -13.02
CA GLY A 56 -11.57 -8.31 -14.19
C GLY A 56 -11.02 -6.91 -14.44
N ASN A 57 -11.91 -5.95 -14.70
CA ASN A 57 -11.52 -4.59 -15.12
C ASN A 57 -10.68 -3.85 -14.07
N GLY A 58 -11.05 -3.94 -12.79
CA GLY A 58 -10.30 -3.28 -11.70
C GLY A 58 -8.86 -3.77 -11.62
N TYR A 59 -8.67 -5.09 -11.53
CA TYR A 59 -7.34 -5.69 -11.52
C TYR A 59 -6.53 -5.42 -12.80
N ARG A 60 -7.16 -5.48 -13.99
CA ARG A 60 -6.48 -5.12 -15.25
C ARG A 60 -5.96 -3.69 -15.24
N ARG A 61 -6.81 -2.73 -14.84
CA ARG A 61 -6.43 -1.31 -14.76
C ARG A 61 -5.30 -1.11 -13.75
N LEU A 62 -5.38 -1.73 -12.57
CA LEU A 62 -4.31 -1.69 -11.57
C LEU A 62 -2.97 -2.15 -12.15
N ARG A 63 -2.96 -3.29 -12.85
CA ARG A 63 -1.74 -3.82 -13.48
C ARG A 63 -1.18 -2.91 -14.57
N SER A 64 -2.04 -2.43 -15.47
CA SER A 64 -1.62 -1.52 -16.54
C SER A 64 -1.05 -0.22 -15.98
N GLU A 65 -1.72 0.39 -15.00
CA GLU A 65 -1.27 1.65 -14.39
C GLU A 65 0.06 1.49 -13.65
N ILE A 66 0.23 0.41 -12.87
CA ILE A 66 1.51 0.12 -12.19
C ILE A 66 2.64 -0.13 -13.21
N PHE A 67 2.35 -0.82 -14.31
CA PHE A 67 3.35 -1.07 -15.34
C PHE A 67 3.86 0.22 -15.99
N GLU A 68 2.94 1.12 -16.35
CA GLU A 68 3.26 2.38 -17.03
C GLU A 68 3.83 3.45 -16.10
N LYS A 69 3.29 3.54 -14.87
CA LYS A 69 3.55 4.67 -13.95
C LYS A 69 4.22 4.25 -12.65
N HIS A 70 4.66 3.00 -12.52
CA HIS A 70 5.34 2.47 -11.32
C HIS A 70 4.60 2.86 -10.02
N TYR A 71 5.33 3.39 -9.02
CA TYR A 71 4.73 3.82 -7.75
C TYR A 71 3.77 5.02 -7.91
N GLN A 72 3.99 5.88 -8.89
CA GLN A 72 3.14 7.03 -9.16
C GLN A 72 1.72 6.62 -9.57
N ALA A 73 1.50 5.37 -9.99
CA ALA A 73 0.17 4.82 -10.23
C ALA A 73 -0.73 4.85 -8.98
N ILE A 74 -0.18 4.49 -7.82
CA ILE A 74 -0.95 4.21 -6.60
C ILE A 74 -0.70 5.21 -5.47
N PHE A 75 0.37 6.01 -5.54
CA PHE A 75 0.70 7.02 -4.53
C PHE A 75 0.36 8.44 -5.01
N LYS A 76 -0.20 9.26 -4.12
CA LYS A 76 -0.46 10.70 -4.34
C LYS A 76 0.63 11.58 -3.76
N ASP A 77 1.26 11.15 -2.67
CA ASP A 77 2.35 11.85 -2.02
C ASP A 77 3.31 10.81 -1.45
N ILE A 78 4.56 10.82 -1.92
CA ILE A 78 5.60 9.89 -1.46
C ILE A 78 6.65 10.56 -0.57
N SER A 79 6.45 11.82 -0.18
CA SER A 79 7.42 12.60 0.60
C SER A 79 7.77 11.96 1.95
N GLN A 80 6.82 11.22 2.53
CA GLN A 80 6.96 10.51 3.80
C GLN A 80 7.15 8.99 3.63
N VAL A 81 7.29 8.49 2.40
CA VAL A 81 7.42 7.06 2.09
C VAL A 81 8.83 6.76 1.61
N GLN A 82 9.53 5.89 2.35
CA GLN A 82 10.82 5.37 1.92
C GLN A 82 10.63 4.09 1.12
N PHE A 83 11.01 4.12 -0.16
CA PHE A 83 11.09 2.92 -0.97
C PHE A 83 12.45 2.24 -0.77
N PRO A 84 12.52 0.90 -0.87
CA PRO A 84 13.79 0.21 -0.91
C PRO A 84 14.62 0.80 -2.06
N LEU A 85 15.88 1.15 -1.76
CA LEU A 85 16.83 1.53 -2.79
C LEU A 85 16.89 0.38 -3.78
N LEU A 86 16.60 0.64 -5.05
CA LEU A 86 17.02 -0.27 -6.11
C LEU A 86 18.54 -0.31 -6.00
N ASN A 87 19.11 -1.39 -5.46
CA ASN A 87 20.53 -1.64 -5.63
C ASN A 87 20.77 -1.60 -7.14
N PRO A 88 21.60 -0.68 -7.67
CA PRO A 88 22.08 -0.84 -9.02
C PRO A 88 22.88 -2.12 -8.97
N THR A 89 22.29 -3.21 -9.45
CA THR A 89 23.04 -4.45 -9.66
C THR A 89 24.25 -4.06 -10.49
N SER A 90 25.42 -4.28 -9.91
CA SER A 90 26.67 -4.54 -10.60
C SER A 90 26.37 -5.42 -11.81
N GLY A 91 26.22 -4.78 -12.96
CA GLY A 91 26.04 -5.39 -14.26
C GLY A 91 27.28 -5.06 -15.08
N SER A 92 28.04 -6.11 -15.32
CA SER A 92 29.17 -6.26 -16.26
C SER A 92 29.01 -5.51 -17.58
#